data_AF-A0AAE1NTW1-F1
#
_entry.id   AF-A0AAE1NTW1-F1
#
_cell.length_a   1.000
_cell.length_b   1.000
_cell.length_c   1.000
_cell.angle_alpha   90.00
_cell.angle_beta   90.00
_cell.angle_gamma   90.00
#
_symmetry.space_group_name_H-M   'P 1'
#
loop_
_entity.id
_entity.type
_entity.pdbx_description
1 polymer ?
#
loop_
_entity_poly.entity_id
_entity_poly.type
_entity_poly.pdbx_seq_one_letter_code
_entity_poly.pdbx_strand_id
1 'polypeptide(L)'
;MKDDIPMLDTGENPEVPMPQDMIDLEVKFEKLESELRDVNSNAEALKRNYLELTELKHILMKTRVLFDEREGRTSLNTQNFLPEDLKGSVQLEYITGVILREKIPAFELALWRGEQVYKSVFIIFFQGDNLKMKVEKICQGFHGAMYPSPETPAGMQEMAKGVKTRLDDLRTVLNQTLDHRHCILVSIAREIRVWMTKVLMMKDIYQAFNMFNLDVIENGFIAECWIPVANLEDVQLALQRGTEKTGSFPAALITRSTQECPPTFHRTNKFT
;
A
#
# COMPACT_ATOMS: atom_id res chain seq x y z
N MET A 1 6.72 1.66 -9.83
CA MET A 1 5.73 2.55 -9.19
C MET A 1 4.36 1.92 -9.43
N LYS A 2 3.58 1.62 -8.39
CA LYS A 2 2.27 0.95 -8.54
C LYS A 2 1.13 1.90 -8.89
N ASP A 3 1.35 3.22 -8.75
CA ASP A 3 0.32 4.26 -8.88
C ASP A 3 0.58 5.24 -10.04
N ASP A 4 1.60 5.00 -10.88
CA ASP A 4 1.96 5.83 -12.04
C ASP A 4 2.07 7.35 -11.77
N ILE A 5 2.44 7.74 -10.56
CA ILE A 5 2.69 9.14 -10.20
C ILE A 5 4.14 9.50 -10.57
N PRO A 6 4.36 10.43 -11.52
CA PRO A 6 5.70 10.84 -11.89
C PRO A 6 6.33 11.66 -10.74
N MET A 7 7.57 11.32 -10.36
CA MET A 7 8.36 12.18 -9.48
C MET A 7 8.77 13.42 -10.28
N LEU A 8 8.26 14.57 -9.87
CA LEU A 8 8.55 15.84 -10.52
C LEU A 8 9.98 16.27 -10.15
N ASP A 9 10.74 16.67 -11.17
CA ASP A 9 12.02 17.31 -10.98
C ASP A 9 11.85 18.79 -11.29
N THR A 10 11.93 19.63 -10.25
CA THR A 10 11.84 21.08 -10.40
C THR A 10 13.16 21.67 -10.91
N GLY A 11 14.24 20.87 -10.97
CA GLY A 11 15.59 21.35 -11.30
C GLY A 11 16.19 22.26 -10.22
N GLU A 12 15.49 22.44 -9.09
CA GLU A 12 15.96 23.24 -7.97
C GLU A 12 17.00 22.46 -7.18
N ASN A 13 18.16 23.08 -6.97
CA ASN A 13 19.17 22.55 -6.06
C ASN A 13 18.97 23.18 -4.68
N PRO A 14 18.47 22.45 -3.68
CA PRO A 14 18.20 23.03 -2.36
C PRO A 14 19.49 23.44 -1.66
N GLU A 15 19.39 24.49 -0.85
CA GLU A 15 20.47 24.82 0.09
C GLU A 15 20.64 23.71 1.14
N VAL A 16 21.86 23.60 1.66
CA VAL A 16 22.19 22.69 2.76
C VAL A 16 21.27 23.01 3.95
N PRO A 17 20.49 22.03 4.44
CA PRO A 17 19.58 22.23 5.57
C PRO A 17 20.36 22.44 6.87
N MET A 18 19.78 23.20 7.81
CA MET A 18 20.31 23.23 9.17
C MET A 18 19.95 21.93 9.92
N PRO A 19 20.70 21.56 10.97
CA PRO A 19 20.35 20.38 11.79
C PRO A 19 18.92 20.41 12.33
N GLN A 20 18.38 21.60 12.65
CA GLN A 20 17.00 21.76 13.11
C GLN A 20 15.98 21.42 12.01
N ASP A 21 16.23 21.84 10.77
CA ASP A 21 15.36 21.52 9.63
C ASP A 21 15.31 20.00 9.37
N MET A 22 16.38 19.27 9.71
CA MET A 22 16.43 17.81 9.59
C MET A 22 15.52 17.12 10.61
N ILE A 23 15.42 17.66 11.83
CA ILE A 23 14.47 17.18 12.86
C ILE A 23 13.03 17.44 12.38
N ASP A 24 12.76 18.62 11.84
CA ASP A 24 11.44 18.93 11.30
C ASP A 24 11.07 18.03 10.10
N LEU A 25 12.05 17.70 9.25
CA LEU A 25 11.87 16.74 8.16
C LEU A 25 11.60 15.32 8.67
N GLU A 26 12.28 14.88 9.73
CA GLU A 26 12.02 13.58 10.36
C GLU A 26 10.58 13.48 10.87
N VAL A 27 10.13 14.48 11.63
CA VAL A 27 8.73 14.57 12.09
C VAL A 27 7.74 14.57 10.91
N LYS A 28 8.06 15.29 9.83
CA LYS A 28 7.24 15.30 8.61
C LYS A 28 7.18 13.91 7.97
N PHE A 29 8.30 13.19 7.90
CA PHE A 29 8.34 11.83 7.32
C PHE A 29 7.58 10.83 8.16
N GLU A 30 7.76 10.83 9.49
CA GLU A 30 7.02 9.94 10.39
C GLU A 30 5.51 10.15 10.26
N LYS A 31 5.07 11.41 10.20
CA LYS A 31 3.65 11.74 10.00
C LYS A 31 3.13 11.23 8.66
N LEU A 32 3.85 11.49 7.57
CA LEU A 32 3.45 11.05 6.22
C LEU A 32 3.43 9.52 6.10
N GLU A 33 4.40 8.85 6.71
CA GLU A 33 4.47 7.39 6.73
C GLU A 33 3.29 6.80 7.51
N SER A 34 3.00 7.33 8.71
CA SER A 34 1.86 6.89 9.51
C SER A 34 0.55 7.09 8.74
N GLU A 35 0.34 8.26 8.16
CA GLU A 35 -0.88 8.57 7.42
C GLU A 35 -1.06 7.64 6.20
N LEU A 36 -0.01 7.41 5.42
CA LEU A 36 -0.07 6.48 4.28
C LEU A 36 -0.30 5.04 4.72
N ARG A 37 0.28 4.61 5.84
CA ARG A 37 0.09 3.27 6.39
C ARG A 37 -1.36 3.06 6.81
N ASP A 38 -1.96 4.03 7.49
CA ASP A 38 -3.34 3.98 7.94
C ASP A 38 -4.31 3.98 6.75
N VAL A 39 -4.10 4.87 5.77
CA VAL A 39 -4.92 4.94 4.55
C VAL A 39 -4.85 3.63 3.76
N ASN A 40 -3.67 3.02 3.65
CA ASN A 40 -3.52 1.73 2.96
C ASN A 40 -4.24 0.60 3.70
N SER A 41 -4.06 0.49 5.02
CA SER A 41 -4.73 -0.52 5.86
C SER A 41 -6.25 -0.39 5.77
N ASN A 42 -6.77 0.84 5.86
CA ASN A 42 -8.20 1.14 5.73
C ASN A 42 -8.72 0.79 4.33
N ALA A 43 -8.00 1.17 3.27
CA ALA A 43 -8.38 0.84 1.90
C ALA A 43 -8.45 -0.67 1.66
N GLU A 44 -7.51 -1.45 2.21
CA GLU A 44 -7.53 -2.91 2.13
C GLU A 44 -8.71 -3.53 2.88
N ALA A 45 -9.02 -3.03 4.09
CA ALA A 45 -10.17 -3.49 4.86
C ALA A 45 -11.50 -3.17 4.15
N LEU A 46 -11.64 -1.96 3.60
CA LEU A 46 -12.79 -1.54 2.81
C LEU A 46 -12.96 -2.40 1.55
N LYS A 47 -11.86 -2.69 0.84
CA LYS A 47 -11.88 -3.58 -0.34
C LYS A 47 -12.34 -4.99 0.02
N ARG A 48 -11.85 -5.55 1.13
CA ARG A 48 -12.27 -6.88 1.61
C ARG A 48 -13.78 -6.92 1.87
N ASN A 49 -14.31 -5.97 2.64
CA ASN A 49 -15.75 -5.87 2.91
C ASN A 49 -16.58 -5.66 1.63
N TYR A 50 -16.11 -4.80 0.73
CA TYR A 50 -16.77 -4.57 -0.56
C TYR A 50 -16.86 -5.86 -1.39
N LEU A 51 -15.80 -6.67 -1.44
CA LEU A 51 -15.80 -7.95 -2.15
C LEU A 51 -16.76 -8.97 -1.52
N GLU A 52 -16.78 -9.10 -0.19
CA GLU A 52 -17.69 -9.99 0.54
C GLU A 52 -19.16 -9.61 0.30
N LEU A 53 -19.51 -8.33 0.38
CA LEU A 53 -20.88 -7.88 0.07
C LEU A 53 -21.23 -8.02 -1.40
N THR A 54 -20.25 -7.89 -2.29
CA THR A 54 -20.45 -8.14 -3.73
C THR A 54 -20.75 -9.61 -3.97
N GLU A 55 -20.08 -10.54 -3.29
CA GLU A 55 -20.39 -11.98 -3.34
C GLU A 55 -21.81 -12.25 -2.85
N LEU A 56 -22.18 -11.72 -1.68
CA LEU A 56 -23.53 -11.88 -1.13
C LEU A 56 -24.61 -11.32 -2.08
N LYS A 57 -24.38 -10.16 -2.69
CA LYS A 57 -25.28 -9.61 -3.71
C LYS A 57 -25.49 -10.59 -4.86
N HIS A 58 -24.43 -11.19 -5.40
CA HIS A 58 -24.54 -12.14 -6.50
C HIS A 58 -25.27 -13.42 -6.08
N ILE A 59 -25.04 -13.91 -4.87
CA ILE A 59 -25.79 -15.05 -4.31
C ILE A 59 -27.28 -14.73 -4.28
N LEU A 60 -27.68 -13.61 -3.65
CA LEU A 60 -29.10 -13.23 -3.55
C LEU A 60 -29.76 -13.09 -4.93
N MET A 61 -29.05 -12.53 -5.92
CA MET A 61 -29.57 -12.41 -7.29
C MET A 61 -29.73 -13.77 -7.98
N LYS A 62 -28.76 -14.67 -7.85
CA LYS A 62 -28.79 -15.99 -8.50
C LYS A 62 -29.77 -16.95 -7.83
N THR A 63 -29.83 -16.94 -6.49
CA THR A 63 -30.77 -17.72 -5.70
C THR A 63 -32.22 -17.34 -6.06
N ARG A 64 -32.52 -16.04 -6.16
CA ARG A 64 -33.85 -15.57 -6.57
C ARG A 64 -34.27 -16.10 -7.95
N VAL A 65 -33.40 -15.99 -8.96
CA VAL A 65 -33.71 -16.49 -10.31
C VAL A 65 -34.02 -17.98 -10.30
N LEU A 66 -33.26 -18.78 -9.53
CA LEU A 66 -33.49 -20.22 -9.43
C LEU A 66 -34.82 -20.58 -8.75
N PHE A 67 -35.28 -19.78 -7.78
CA PHE A 67 -36.58 -19.99 -7.15
C PHE A 67 -37.75 -19.48 -8.02
N ASP A 68 -37.61 -18.31 -8.65
CA ASP A 68 -38.60 -17.77 -9.59
C ASP A 68 -38.81 -18.73 -10.79
N GLU A 69 -37.72 -19.34 -11.31
CA GLU A 69 -37.80 -20.38 -12.36
C GLU A 69 -38.49 -21.67 -11.89
N ARG A 70 -38.37 -22.03 -10.60
CA ARG A 70 -39.07 -23.20 -10.02
C ARG A 70 -40.56 -22.93 -9.85
N GLU A 71 -40.95 -21.76 -9.38
CA GLU A 71 -42.37 -21.37 -9.26
C GLU A 71 -43.05 -21.25 -10.64
N GLY A 72 -42.34 -20.75 -11.66
CA GLY A 72 -42.82 -20.74 -13.04
C GLY A 72 -42.87 -22.12 -13.72
N ARG A 73 -42.12 -23.11 -13.22
CA ARG A 73 -42.11 -24.50 -13.71
C ARG A 73 -43.05 -25.44 -12.96
N THR A 74 -43.91 -24.94 -12.08
CA THR A 74 -44.98 -25.71 -11.40
C THR A 74 -46.10 -26.17 -12.37
N SER A 75 -45.80 -26.34 -13.66
CA SER A 75 -46.62 -27.09 -14.60
C SER A 75 -45.84 -28.09 -15.46
N LEU A 76 -44.50 -28.11 -15.48
CA LEU A 76 -43.74 -29.16 -16.18
C LEU A 76 -42.40 -29.48 -15.47
N ASN A 77 -42.40 -30.63 -14.80
CA ASN A 77 -41.24 -31.49 -14.49
C ASN A 77 -40.15 -30.99 -13.52
N THR A 78 -40.54 -30.70 -12.28
CA THR A 78 -39.63 -30.79 -11.10
C THR A 78 -39.32 -32.24 -10.69
N GLN A 79 -39.88 -33.24 -11.38
CA GLN A 79 -39.82 -34.66 -11.01
C GLN A 79 -38.53 -35.40 -11.44
N ASN A 80 -37.59 -34.76 -12.15
CA ASN A 80 -36.44 -35.47 -12.75
C ASN A 80 -35.09 -35.31 -12.01
N PHE A 81 -35.03 -34.53 -10.92
CA PHE A 81 -33.77 -34.27 -10.20
C PHE A 81 -33.80 -34.67 -8.71
N LEU A 82 -34.89 -35.26 -8.23
CA LEU A 82 -35.00 -35.79 -6.87
C LEU A 82 -35.20 -37.31 -6.94
N PRO A 83 -34.43 -38.10 -6.17
CA PRO A 83 -34.68 -39.54 -6.00
C PRO A 83 -36.13 -39.79 -5.61
N GLU A 84 -36.71 -40.87 -6.15
CA GLU A 84 -38.14 -41.19 -6.03
C GLU A 84 -38.66 -41.33 -4.60
N ASP A 85 -37.76 -41.56 -3.64
CA ASP A 85 -38.02 -41.74 -2.22
C ASP A 85 -38.37 -40.43 -1.46
N LEU A 86 -38.27 -39.27 -2.12
CA LEU A 86 -38.47 -37.94 -1.53
C LEU A 86 -39.79 -37.26 -1.94
N LYS A 87 -40.69 -37.99 -2.62
CA LYS A 87 -41.97 -37.47 -3.17
C LYS A 87 -43.04 -37.11 -2.13
N GLY A 88 -42.74 -37.21 -0.82
CA GLY A 88 -43.60 -36.70 0.26
C GLY A 88 -43.28 -35.23 0.59
N SER A 89 -44.18 -34.54 1.30
CA SER A 89 -44.06 -33.15 1.76
C SER A 89 -42.83 -32.90 2.65
N VAL A 90 -41.64 -32.96 2.06
CA VAL A 90 -40.36 -32.83 2.75
C VAL A 90 -39.87 -31.41 2.57
N GLN A 91 -39.72 -30.70 3.68
CA GLN A 91 -39.06 -29.40 3.74
C GLN A 91 -37.56 -29.63 3.48
N LEU A 92 -37.12 -29.31 2.25
CA LEU A 92 -35.70 -29.32 1.90
C LEU A 92 -35.01 -28.08 2.47
N GLU A 93 -33.86 -28.29 3.10
CA GLU A 93 -32.95 -27.21 3.49
C GLU A 93 -31.94 -26.95 2.36
N TYR A 94 -31.32 -25.77 2.36
CA TYR A 94 -30.30 -25.43 1.37
C TYR A 94 -29.15 -24.60 1.94
N ILE A 95 -27.96 -24.76 1.36
CA ILE A 95 -26.79 -23.93 1.60
C ILE A 95 -26.42 -23.21 0.31
N THR A 96 -26.08 -21.94 0.43
CA THR A 96 -25.55 -21.12 -0.66
C THR A 96 -24.12 -20.70 -0.38
N GLY A 97 -23.30 -20.68 -1.42
CA GLY A 97 -21.93 -20.20 -1.27
C GLY A 97 -21.28 -19.82 -2.59
N VAL A 98 -20.04 -19.36 -2.46
CA VAL A 98 -19.19 -18.94 -3.56
C VAL A 98 -17.90 -19.75 -3.51
N ILE A 99 -17.48 -20.25 -4.66
CA ILE A 99 -16.22 -20.98 -4.81
C ILE A 99 -15.40 -20.38 -5.94
N LEU A 100 -14.08 -20.41 -5.81
CA LEU A 100 -13.15 -20.02 -6.88
C LEU A 100 -13.36 -20.93 -8.09
N ARG A 101 -13.52 -20.35 -9.27
CA ARG A 101 -13.76 -21.11 -10.51
C ARG A 101 -12.56 -21.98 -10.89
N GLU A 102 -11.35 -21.55 -10.53
CA GLU A 102 -10.10 -22.30 -10.65
C GLU A 102 -10.08 -23.58 -9.81
N LYS A 103 -10.98 -23.72 -8.83
CA LYS A 103 -11.13 -24.92 -8.01
C LYS A 103 -12.21 -25.88 -8.50
N ILE A 104 -12.88 -25.59 -9.63
CA ILE A 104 -13.99 -26.41 -10.16
C ILE A 104 -13.50 -27.51 -11.12
N PRO A 105 -12.41 -27.31 -11.88
CA PRO A 105 -11.36 -28.35 -12.02
C PRO A 105 -9.93 -27.77 -12.15
N ALA A 106 -8.93 -28.56 -11.75
CA ALA A 106 -7.50 -28.21 -11.62
C ALA A 106 -6.87 -27.43 -12.79
N PHE A 107 -6.20 -26.30 -12.53
CA PHE A 107 -4.75 -26.23 -12.30
C PHE A 107 -4.33 -24.81 -11.90
N GLU A 108 -3.12 -24.76 -11.35
CA GLU A 108 -2.36 -23.70 -10.74
C GLU A 108 -1.94 -22.60 -11.73
N LEU A 109 -2.10 -21.33 -11.33
CA LEU A 109 -1.04 -20.32 -11.13
C LEU A 109 -1.70 -18.94 -11.12
N ALA A 110 -2.02 -18.43 -9.93
CA ALA A 110 -2.41 -17.03 -9.78
C ALA A 110 -1.97 -16.50 -8.40
N LEU A 111 -0.66 -16.60 -8.14
CA LEU A 111 -0.04 -15.81 -7.10
C LEU A 111 0.67 -14.61 -7.76
N TRP A 112 0.18 -13.41 -7.45
CA TRP A 112 0.85 -12.10 -7.63
C TRP A 112 0.64 -11.26 -8.89
N ARG A 113 -0.56 -11.25 -9.49
CA ARG A 113 -0.99 -10.13 -10.35
C ARG A 113 -2.44 -9.80 -10.02
N GLY A 114 -2.83 -8.53 -10.11
CA GLY A 114 -4.20 -8.06 -9.86
C GLY A 114 -5.21 -8.55 -10.91
N GLU A 115 -5.18 -9.83 -11.24
CA GLU A 115 -6.05 -10.48 -12.21
C GLU A 115 -7.42 -10.72 -11.60
N GLN A 116 -8.44 -10.59 -12.45
CA GLN A 116 -9.83 -10.80 -12.07
C GLN A 116 -10.03 -12.27 -11.69
N VAL A 117 -10.30 -12.51 -10.41
CA VAL A 117 -10.59 -13.83 -9.89
C VAL A 117 -12.03 -14.21 -10.24
N TYR A 118 -12.23 -15.19 -11.11
CA TYR A 118 -13.56 -15.69 -11.43
C TYR A 118 -14.06 -16.60 -10.31
N LYS A 119 -15.28 -16.33 -9.83
CA LYS A 119 -15.96 -17.12 -8.82
C LYS A 119 -17.30 -17.65 -9.35
N SER A 120 -17.73 -18.79 -8.83
CA SER A 120 -19.03 -19.40 -9.14
C SER A 120 -19.90 -19.48 -7.89
N VAL A 121 -21.18 -19.15 -8.05
CA VAL A 121 -22.20 -19.33 -7.01
C VAL A 121 -22.72 -20.77 -7.09
N PHE A 122 -22.85 -21.43 -5.94
CA PHE A 122 -23.47 -22.75 -5.83
C PHE A 122 -24.62 -22.74 -4.83
N ILE A 123 -25.59 -23.64 -5.06
CA ILE A 123 -26.70 -23.91 -4.15
C ILE A 123 -26.82 -25.42 -4.00
N ILE A 124 -26.78 -25.92 -2.76
CA ILE A 124 -26.88 -27.35 -2.46
C ILE A 124 -28.14 -27.56 -1.62
N PHE A 125 -29.06 -28.37 -2.13
CA PHE A 125 -30.26 -28.79 -1.39
C PHE A 125 -29.97 -30.12 -0.69
N PHE A 126 -30.40 -30.25 0.56
CA PHE A 126 -30.26 -31.47 1.36
C PHE A 126 -31.43 -31.60 2.34
N GLN A 127 -31.52 -32.75 3.00
CA GLN A 127 -32.54 -33.02 4.01
C GLN A 127 -31.89 -33.55 5.29
N GLY A 128 -32.21 -32.93 6.42
CA GLY A 128 -31.81 -33.37 7.75
C GLY A 128 -30.42 -32.91 8.20
N ASP A 129 -30.29 -32.72 9.51
CA ASP A 129 -29.12 -32.11 10.17
C ASP A 129 -27.80 -32.87 9.94
N ASN A 130 -27.86 -34.19 9.81
CA ASN A 130 -26.67 -35.01 9.56
C ASN A 130 -26.04 -34.72 8.19
N LEU A 131 -26.85 -34.39 7.18
CA LEU A 131 -26.34 -33.99 5.86
C LEU A 131 -25.84 -32.55 5.87
N LYS A 132 -26.50 -31.65 6.60
CA LYS A 132 -26.06 -30.26 6.79
C LYS A 132 -24.61 -30.17 7.27
N MET A 133 -24.29 -30.84 8.37
CA MET A 133 -22.93 -30.84 8.93
C MET A 133 -21.89 -31.41 7.96
N LYS A 134 -22.26 -32.41 7.14
CA LYS A 134 -21.36 -32.99 6.13
C LYS A 134 -21.12 -32.02 4.97
N VAL A 135 -22.17 -31.39 4.46
CA VAL A 135 -22.09 -30.41 3.38
C VAL A 135 -21.27 -29.20 3.80
N GLU A 136 -21.46 -28.68 5.01
CA GLU A 136 -20.68 -27.57 5.55
C GLU A 136 -19.18 -27.91 5.62
N LYS A 137 -18.83 -29.11 6.12
CA LYS A 137 -17.44 -29.57 6.16
C LYS A 137 -16.82 -29.71 4.78
N ILE A 138 -17.58 -30.21 3.80
CA ILE A 138 -17.12 -30.32 2.41
C ILE A 138 -16.88 -28.91 1.85
N CYS A 139 -17.84 -27.99 1.99
CA CYS A 139 -17.70 -26.61 1.52
C CYS A 139 -16.48 -25.93 2.14
N GLN A 140 -16.27 -26.08 3.45
CA GLN A 140 -15.08 -25.57 4.14
C GLN A 140 -13.78 -26.18 3.60
N GLY A 141 -13.74 -27.51 3.39
CA GLY A 141 -12.56 -28.20 2.83
C GLY A 141 -12.19 -27.73 1.42
N PHE A 142 -13.18 -27.42 0.59
CA PHE A 142 -12.98 -26.84 -0.75
C PHE A 142 -12.77 -25.32 -0.74
N HIS A 143 -12.70 -24.69 0.45
CA HIS A 143 -12.59 -23.24 0.62
C HIS A 143 -13.75 -22.47 -0.04
N GLY A 144 -14.94 -23.06 -0.02
CA GLY A 144 -16.17 -22.38 -0.40
C GLY A 144 -16.61 -21.42 0.72
N ALA A 145 -16.79 -20.15 0.37
CA ALA A 145 -17.38 -19.18 1.28
C ALA A 145 -18.89 -19.39 1.33
N MET A 146 -19.41 -19.84 2.46
CA MET A 146 -20.84 -20.03 2.67
C MET A 146 -21.45 -18.74 3.20
N TYR A 147 -22.61 -18.37 2.65
CA TYR A 147 -23.32 -17.16 3.05
C TYR A 147 -24.75 -17.51 3.50
N PRO A 148 -25.26 -16.85 4.54
CA PRO A 148 -26.64 -17.03 4.96
C PRO A 148 -27.59 -16.44 3.91
N SER A 149 -28.60 -17.22 3.52
CA SER A 149 -29.63 -16.80 2.57
C SER A 149 -31.01 -16.93 3.24
N PRO A 150 -31.82 -15.85 3.30
CA PRO A 150 -33.19 -15.93 3.81
C PRO A 150 -34.03 -16.92 3.00
N GLU A 151 -34.88 -17.71 3.66
CA GLU A 151 -35.75 -18.70 2.99
C GLU A 151 -36.98 -18.05 2.34
N THR A 152 -37.39 -16.88 2.81
CA THR A 152 -38.58 -16.19 2.29
C THR A 152 -38.23 -15.19 1.18
N PRO A 153 -39.06 -15.07 0.12
CA PRO A 153 -38.85 -14.08 -0.93
C PRO A 153 -38.78 -12.63 -0.42
N ALA A 154 -39.62 -12.31 0.58
CA ALA A 154 -39.62 -10.99 1.23
C ALA A 154 -38.29 -10.71 1.96
N GLY A 155 -37.79 -11.68 2.73
CA GLY A 155 -36.50 -11.55 3.43
C GLY A 155 -35.32 -11.43 2.47
N MET A 156 -35.32 -12.19 1.37
CA MET A 156 -34.30 -12.06 0.32
C MET A 156 -34.33 -10.65 -0.31
N GLN A 157 -35.51 -10.10 -0.57
CA GLN A 157 -35.65 -8.76 -1.17
C GLN A 157 -35.17 -7.66 -0.20
N GLU A 158 -35.50 -7.76 1.08
CA GLU A 158 -35.05 -6.82 2.11
C GLU A 158 -33.53 -6.86 2.26
N MET A 159 -32.95 -8.06 2.39
CA MET A 159 -31.50 -8.23 2.48
C MET A 159 -30.80 -7.70 1.22
N ALA A 160 -31.34 -7.97 0.02
CA ALA A 160 -30.76 -7.46 -1.22
C ALA A 160 -30.78 -5.93 -1.30
N LYS A 161 -31.84 -5.27 -0.81
CA LYS A 161 -31.89 -3.80 -0.67
C LYS A 161 -30.82 -3.31 0.29
N GLY A 162 -30.71 -3.92 1.48
CA GLY A 162 -29.70 -3.54 2.48
C GLY A 162 -28.27 -3.70 1.99
N VAL A 163 -27.96 -4.83 1.33
CA VAL A 163 -26.65 -5.08 0.71
C VAL A 163 -26.35 -4.06 -0.38
N LYS A 164 -27.33 -3.70 -1.21
CA LYS A 164 -27.14 -2.68 -2.24
C LYS A 164 -26.78 -1.32 -1.64
N THR A 165 -27.54 -0.84 -0.65
CA THR A 165 -27.25 0.44 0.01
C THR A 165 -25.86 0.45 0.61
N ARG A 166 -25.48 -0.61 1.35
CA ARG A 166 -24.14 -0.73 1.95
C ARG A 166 -23.02 -0.76 0.91
N LEU A 167 -23.23 -1.40 -0.24
CA LEU A 167 -22.26 -1.40 -1.33
C LEU A 167 -22.07 0.00 -1.93
N ASP A 168 -23.16 0.77 -2.08
CA ASP A 168 -23.10 2.14 -2.59
C ASP A 168 -22.38 3.07 -1.59
N ASP A 169 -22.63 2.90 -0.29
CA ASP A 169 -21.94 3.62 0.79
C ASP A 169 -20.44 3.28 0.80
N LEU A 170 -20.09 1.98 0.82
CA LEU A 170 -18.70 1.53 0.80
C LEU A 170 -17.95 1.99 -0.46
N ARG A 171 -18.61 1.99 -1.62
CA ARG A 171 -18.02 2.49 -2.87
C ARG A 171 -17.66 3.97 -2.74
N THR A 172 -18.54 4.76 -2.13
CA THR A 172 -18.31 6.19 -1.91
C THR A 172 -17.12 6.41 -0.98
N VAL A 173 -17.07 5.71 0.16
CA VAL A 173 -15.96 5.80 1.13
C VAL A 173 -14.64 5.29 0.53
N LEU A 174 -14.68 4.21 -0.25
CA LEU A 174 -13.49 3.67 -0.90
C LEU A 174 -12.92 4.66 -1.91
N ASN A 175 -13.76 5.28 -2.74
CA ASN A 175 -13.33 6.31 -3.67
C ASN A 175 -12.69 7.50 -2.95
N GLN A 176 -13.34 8.01 -1.89
CA GLN A 176 -12.78 9.09 -1.08
C GLN A 176 -11.43 8.72 -0.46
N THR A 177 -11.28 7.48 0.01
CA THR A 177 -10.03 6.98 0.60
C THR A 177 -8.92 6.90 -0.44
N LEU A 178 -9.24 6.44 -1.66
CA LEU A 178 -8.29 6.36 -2.76
C LEU A 178 -7.88 7.75 -3.28
N ASP A 179 -8.83 8.68 -3.36
CA ASP A 179 -8.59 10.06 -3.74
C ASP A 179 -7.70 10.76 -2.70
N HIS A 180 -7.98 10.57 -1.41
CA HIS A 180 -7.13 11.08 -0.33
C HIS A 180 -5.70 10.54 -0.43
N ARG A 181 -5.55 9.22 -0.63
CA ARG A 181 -4.24 8.58 -0.86
C ARG A 181 -3.51 9.20 -2.04
N HIS A 182 -4.21 9.40 -3.16
CA HIS A 182 -3.64 9.98 -4.37
C HIS A 182 -3.16 11.41 -4.13
N CYS A 183 -3.96 12.24 -3.45
CA CYS A 183 -3.58 13.61 -3.08
C CYS A 183 -2.31 13.65 -2.22
N ILE A 184 -2.19 12.79 -1.20
CA ILE A 184 -0.97 12.68 -0.38
C ILE A 184 0.23 12.33 -1.25
N LEU A 185 0.10 11.29 -2.08
CA LEU A 185 1.20 10.82 -2.93
C LEU A 185 1.64 11.88 -3.94
N VAL A 186 0.71 12.63 -4.52
CA VAL A 186 1.02 13.76 -5.43
C VAL A 186 1.74 14.88 -4.69
N SER A 187 1.35 15.17 -3.45
CA SER A 187 2.04 16.16 -2.60
C SER A 187 3.49 15.73 -2.32
N ILE A 188 3.69 14.48 -1.91
CA ILE A 188 5.03 13.90 -1.67
C ILE A 188 5.87 13.91 -2.95
N ALA A 189 5.31 13.50 -4.08
CA ALA A 189 6.02 13.39 -5.35
C ALA A 189 6.59 14.73 -5.85
N ARG A 190 6.05 15.87 -5.39
CA ARG A 190 6.56 17.21 -5.69
C ARG A 190 7.81 17.57 -4.88
N GLU A 191 7.90 17.13 -3.63
CA GLU A 191 8.97 17.52 -2.72
C GLU A 191 10.05 16.43 -2.52
N ILE A 192 9.76 15.17 -2.86
CA ILE A 192 10.60 14.02 -2.53
C ILE A 192 12.05 14.14 -3.03
N ARG A 193 12.27 14.73 -4.21
CA ARG A 193 13.63 14.94 -4.73
C ARG A 193 14.42 15.92 -3.87
N VAL A 194 13.81 17.05 -3.53
CA VAL A 194 14.40 18.08 -2.68
C VAL A 194 14.74 17.50 -1.30
N TRP A 195 13.81 16.76 -0.70
CA TRP A 195 14.03 16.08 0.57
C TRP A 195 15.19 15.08 0.50
N MET A 196 15.24 14.28 -0.56
CA MET A 196 16.32 13.29 -0.75
C MET A 196 17.68 13.97 -0.88
N THR A 197 17.78 15.06 -1.65
CA THR A 197 19.01 15.84 -1.75
C THR A 197 19.44 16.40 -0.40
N LYS A 198 18.51 16.98 0.37
CA LYS A 198 18.79 17.51 1.72
C LYS A 198 19.34 16.43 2.67
N VAL A 199 18.71 15.25 2.68
CA VAL A 199 19.15 14.12 3.51
C VAL A 199 20.53 13.62 3.08
N LEU A 200 20.80 13.51 1.78
CA LEU A 200 22.10 13.11 1.27
C LEU A 200 23.20 14.12 1.61
N MET A 201 22.93 15.42 1.44
CA MET A 201 23.87 16.48 1.84
C MET A 201 24.21 16.37 3.33
N MET A 202 23.21 16.19 4.20
CA MET A 202 23.44 16.08 5.63
C MET A 202 24.25 14.83 5.99
N LYS A 203 23.93 13.70 5.35
CA LYS A 203 24.69 12.45 5.52
C LYS A 203 26.16 12.65 5.13
N ASP A 204 26.44 13.29 4.00
CA ASP A 204 27.81 13.53 3.53
C ASP A 204 28.58 14.45 4.49
N ILE A 205 27.92 15.48 5.05
CA ILE A 205 28.51 16.36 6.07
C ILE A 205 28.87 15.57 7.34
N TYR A 206 27.94 14.78 7.87
CA TYR A 206 28.21 13.97 9.07
C TYR A 206 29.29 12.91 8.80
N GLN A 207 29.32 12.34 7.60
CA GLN A 207 30.38 11.43 7.19
C GLN A 207 31.74 12.11 7.14
N ALA A 208 31.81 13.37 6.69
CA ALA A 208 33.02 14.18 6.75
C ALA A 208 33.45 14.47 8.20
N PHE A 209 32.51 14.86 9.06
CA PHE A 209 32.80 15.13 10.48
C PHE A 209 33.29 13.89 11.22
N ASN A 210 32.84 12.70 10.84
CA ASN A 210 33.35 11.45 11.40
C ASN A 210 34.84 11.19 11.09
N MET A 211 35.42 11.90 10.12
CA MET A 211 36.87 11.84 9.83
C MET A 211 37.66 12.92 10.59
N PHE A 212 37.00 13.82 11.32
CA PHE A 212 37.65 14.90 12.05
C PHE A 212 37.98 14.48 13.48
N ASN A 213 39.05 15.03 14.02
CA ASN A 213 39.41 14.86 15.42
C ASN A 213 38.74 15.95 16.25
N LEU A 214 38.15 15.58 17.39
CA LEU A 214 37.56 16.53 18.33
C LEU A 214 38.66 17.11 19.24
N ASP A 215 38.81 18.43 19.26
CA ASP A 215 39.58 19.13 20.27
C ASP A 215 38.67 19.48 21.45
N VAL A 216 38.85 18.76 22.55
CA VAL A 216 38.06 18.93 23.78
C VAL A 216 38.36 20.25 24.48
N ILE A 217 39.55 20.84 24.27
CA ILE A 217 39.98 22.06 24.96
C ILE A 217 39.32 23.28 24.34
N GLU A 218 39.34 23.39 23.01
CA GLU A 218 38.73 24.50 22.27
C GLU A 218 37.27 24.22 21.87
N ASN A 219 36.77 23.01 22.19
CA ASN A 219 35.44 22.53 21.77
C ASN A 219 35.24 22.67 20.25
N GLY A 220 36.29 22.29 19.50
CA GLY A 220 36.38 22.46 18.05
C GLY A 220 36.69 21.15 17.33
N PHE A 221 36.58 21.16 16.00
CA PHE A 221 37.03 20.05 15.17
C PHE A 221 38.35 20.40 14.48
N ILE A 222 39.29 19.46 14.49
CA ILE A 222 40.56 19.52 13.79
C ILE A 222 40.51 18.50 12.65
N ALA A 223 40.76 18.98 11.44
CA ALA A 223 40.81 18.15 10.25
C ALA A 223 42.10 18.43 9.48
N GLU A 224 42.69 17.36 8.94
CA GLU A 224 43.79 17.48 7.97
C GLU A 224 43.25 17.19 6.58
N CYS A 225 43.56 18.06 5.62
CA CYS A 225 43.10 17.89 4.25
C CYS A 225 44.13 18.41 3.25
N TRP A 226 44.10 17.81 2.06
CA TRP A 226 44.90 18.26 0.92
C TRP A 226 44.13 19.32 0.14
N ILE A 227 44.73 20.50 -0.02
CA ILE A 227 44.15 21.63 -0.77
C ILE A 227 45.14 22.02 -1.88
N PRO A 228 44.68 22.17 -3.14
CA PRO A 228 45.51 22.76 -4.18
C PRO A 228 45.94 24.18 -3.79
N VAL A 229 47.24 24.47 -3.83
CA VAL A 229 47.80 25.77 -3.41
C VAL A 229 47.13 26.95 -4.12
N ALA A 230 46.75 26.77 -5.39
CA ALA A 230 46.07 27.79 -6.19
C ALA A 230 44.63 28.12 -5.73
N ASN A 231 43.98 27.26 -4.94
CA ASN A 231 42.62 27.44 -4.44
C ASN A 231 42.57 27.76 -2.93
N LEU A 232 43.73 28.05 -2.32
CA LEU A 232 43.82 28.30 -0.88
C LEU A 232 42.96 29.52 -0.47
N GLU A 233 42.99 30.59 -1.26
CA GLU A 233 42.19 31.80 -1.03
C GLU A 233 40.67 31.53 -1.12
N ASP A 234 40.25 30.72 -2.10
CA ASP A 234 38.84 30.34 -2.26
C ASP A 234 38.31 29.60 -1.02
N VAL A 235 39.12 28.68 -0.47
CA VAL A 235 38.78 27.93 0.74
C VAL A 235 38.73 28.85 1.96
N GLN A 236 39.71 29.75 2.13
CA GLN A 236 39.72 30.72 3.23
C GLN A 236 38.47 31.61 3.19
N LEU A 237 38.09 32.10 2.00
CA LEU A 237 36.90 32.92 1.83
C LEU A 237 35.61 32.14 2.14
N ALA A 238 35.54 30.88 1.73
CA ALA A 238 34.40 30.01 2.05
C ALA A 238 34.26 29.78 3.57
N LEU A 239 35.38 29.57 4.27
CA LEU A 239 35.41 29.45 5.73
C LEU A 239 34.95 30.75 6.41
N GLN A 240 35.46 31.91 5.97
CA GLN A 240 35.04 33.22 6.49
C GLN A 240 33.54 33.45 6.35
N ARG A 241 32.97 33.17 5.17
CA ARG A 241 31.52 33.25 4.94
C ARG A 241 30.73 32.33 5.87
N GLY A 242 31.25 31.13 6.14
CA GLY A 242 30.65 30.18 7.09
C GLY A 242 30.65 30.72 8.53
N THR A 243 31.77 31.28 8.96
CA THR A 243 31.91 31.94 10.27
C THR A 243 30.96 33.13 10.40
N GLU A 244 30.88 34.00 9.38
CA GLU A 244 29.98 35.16 9.39
C GLU A 244 28.50 34.76 9.45
N LYS A 245 28.10 33.73 8.69
CA LYS A 245 26.71 33.25 8.67
C LYS A 245 26.28 32.64 10.01
N THR A 246 27.21 32.02 10.74
CA THR A 246 26.94 31.32 12.00
C THR A 246 27.23 32.17 13.24
N GLY A 247 27.98 33.26 13.10
CA GLY A 247 28.48 34.05 14.23
C GLY A 247 29.49 33.31 15.12
N SER A 248 30.09 32.22 14.60
CA SER A 248 31.04 31.37 15.33
C SER A 248 32.45 31.99 15.39
N PHE A 249 33.37 31.32 16.07
CA PHE A 249 34.79 31.66 16.01
C PHE A 249 35.37 31.38 14.60
N PRO A 250 36.36 32.18 14.14
CA PRO A 250 36.98 31.97 12.84
C PRO A 250 37.67 30.62 12.75
N ALA A 251 37.44 29.90 11.65
CA ALA A 251 38.19 28.68 11.37
C ALA A 251 39.66 29.01 11.10
N ALA A 252 40.58 28.38 11.82
CA ALA A 252 42.02 28.55 11.61
C ALA A 252 42.51 27.57 10.53
N LEU A 253 42.95 28.11 9.39
CA LEU A 253 43.61 27.31 8.35
C LEU A 253 45.13 27.39 8.51
N ILE A 254 45.75 26.29 8.92
CA ILE A 254 47.20 26.22 9.15
C ILE A 254 47.84 25.38 8.04
N THR A 255 48.78 25.96 7.30
CA THR A 255 49.56 25.22 6.29
C THR A 255 50.63 24.38 6.98
N ARG A 256 50.60 23.07 6.79
CA ARG A 256 51.54 22.12 7.39
C ARG A 256 52.56 21.63 6.36
N SER A 257 53.84 21.61 6.75
CA SER A 257 54.89 20.88 6.03
C SER A 257 54.79 19.39 6.36
N THR A 258 54.69 18.53 5.35
CA THR A 258 54.62 17.06 5.52
C THR A 258 55.50 16.33 4.51
N GLN A 259 55.87 15.09 4.82
CA GLN A 259 56.62 14.17 3.95
C GLN A 259 55.70 13.19 3.21
N GLU A 260 54.39 13.23 3.47
CA GLU A 260 53.41 12.40 2.78
C GLU A 260 53.24 12.83 1.33
N CYS A 261 53.01 11.85 0.44
CA CYS A 261 52.78 12.12 -0.97
C CYS A 261 51.37 12.71 -1.16
N PRO A 262 51.23 13.93 -1.71
CA PRO A 262 49.92 14.52 -1.96
C PRO A 262 49.17 13.76 -3.05
N PRO A 263 47.83 13.79 -3.04
CA PRO A 263 47.02 13.26 -4.13
C PRO A 263 47.26 14.04 -5.42
N THR A 264 47.19 13.34 -6.56
CA THR A 264 47.30 13.97 -7.87
C THR A 264 45.98 14.64 -8.25
N PHE A 265 46.01 15.92 -8.61
CA PHE A 265 44.84 16.69 -9.03
C PHE A 265 45.00 17.20 -10.47
N HIS A 266 44.07 16.82 -11.34
CA HIS A 266 43.98 17.35 -12.71
C HIS A 266 42.74 18.23 -12.83
N ARG A 267 42.93 19.48 -13.27
CA ARG A 267 41.82 20.39 -13.51
C ARG A 267 41.11 19.99 -14.80
N THR A 268 39.91 19.46 -14.67
CA THR A 268 39.07 19.03 -15.79
C THR A 268 38.12 20.14 -16.24
N ASN A 269 37.62 20.01 -17.47
CA ASN A 269 36.55 20.86 -18.01
C ASN A 269 35.54 19.96 -18.73
N LYS A 270 34.56 20.54 -19.45
CA LYS A 270 33.53 19.74 -20.12
C LYS A 270 34.09 18.76 -21.19
N PHE A 271 35.31 18.98 -21.68
CA PHE A 271 35.94 18.24 -22.78
C PHE A 271 37.12 17.35 -22.36
N THR A 272 37.75 17.62 -21.22
CA THR A 272 38.92 16.90 -20.68
C THR A 272 38.62 16.38 -19.30
#